data_AF-A0A1D6L928-F1
#
_entry.id   AF-A0A1D6L928-F1
#
_cell.length_a   1.000
_cell.length_b   1.000
_cell.length_c   1.000
_cell.angle_alpha   90.00
_cell.angle_beta   90.00
_cell.angle_gamma   90.00
#
_symmetry.space_group_name_H-M   'P 1'
#
loop_
_entity.id
_entity.type
_entity.pdbx_description
1 polymer ?
#
loop_
_entity_poly.entity_id
_entity_poly.type
_entity_poly.pdbx_seq_one_letter_code
_entity_poly.pdbx_strand_id
1 'polypeptide(L)'
;MAPIMQSFREIETCIECSALRQIQVPEVFYYAQKAVLHPTAPLFDQELQALKPRCVRALKRIFIICDNDKDGALSDVELNEFQVRCFNAPLQPTEISGVKRVVQEKMPEGVNESGLTLTGFLFLHALFIEKGRLETTWTVLRKFGYDNDIKLRDDLIAMPIKRAPDQTLEMTSEVVDFLRGIFNMFDIDNDGALLPTELEDLFSTAPENPWISDPYKDCAEKNVLGGLSLEGFLSKWALMTLLDPTNSYANLAYVGYPGEFSSAFTVTRRRRVDRKKQHTQRNIFQCYVFGARGSGKTSLLQSFIGRQPSDTLPSNSERFATNSVEMADVSVMLYFFCTGDVMLMLYADILLFLFLTT
;
A
#
# COMPACT_ATOMS: atom_id res chain seq x y z
N MET A 1 6.21 20.78 36.79
CA MET A 1 5.87 20.36 35.41
C MET A 1 6.75 19.25 34.85
N ALA A 2 8.09 19.31 34.96
CA ALA A 2 8.99 18.21 34.57
C ALA A 2 8.62 16.79 35.07
N PRO A 3 8.02 16.59 36.27
CA PRO A 3 7.72 15.24 36.75
C PRO A 3 6.66 14.50 35.91
N ILE A 4 5.67 15.22 35.37
CA ILE A 4 4.56 14.60 34.63
C ILE A 4 5.02 14.13 33.25
N MET A 5 5.76 14.96 32.51
CA MET A 5 6.32 14.58 31.21
C MET A 5 7.38 13.47 31.32
N GLN A 6 8.07 13.38 32.47
CA GLN A 6 8.97 12.25 32.76
C GLN A 6 8.21 10.97 33.12
N SER A 7 7.01 11.09 33.73
CA SER A 7 6.19 9.95 34.14
C SER A 7 5.32 9.40 33.01
N PHE A 8 4.92 10.26 32.07
CA PHE A 8 4.06 9.93 30.93
C PHE A 8 4.69 10.47 29.66
N ARG A 9 5.28 9.58 28.86
CA ARG A 9 6.03 9.97 27.67
C ARG A 9 5.12 10.50 26.57
N GLU A 10 3.84 10.12 26.58
CA GLU A 10 2.81 10.58 25.64
C GLU A 10 2.46 12.07 25.82
N ILE A 11 2.86 12.68 26.94
CA ILE A 11 2.62 14.10 27.21
C ILE A 11 3.73 14.92 26.56
N GLU A 12 3.42 15.50 25.40
CA GLU A 12 4.35 16.33 24.62
C GLU A 12 4.55 17.74 25.18
N THR A 13 3.52 18.33 25.80
CA THR A 13 3.56 19.72 26.25
C THR A 13 2.70 19.91 27.50
N CYS A 14 3.21 20.69 28.46
CA CYS A 14 2.51 21.06 29.70
C CYS A 14 2.54 22.58 29.85
N ILE A 15 1.39 23.22 30.09
CA ILE A 15 1.24 24.68 30.10
C ILE A 15 0.50 25.12 31.37
N GLU A 16 1.07 26.03 32.15
CA GLU A 16 0.41 26.68 33.30
C GLU A 16 -0.45 27.84 32.82
N CYS A 17 -1.73 27.60 32.58
CA CYS A 17 -2.64 28.63 32.10
C CYS A 17 -3.66 29.08 33.15
N SER A 18 -4.18 30.29 32.99
CA SER A 18 -5.33 30.78 33.76
C SER A 18 -6.21 31.63 32.85
N ALA A 19 -7.40 31.12 32.52
CA ALA A 19 -8.40 31.87 31.76
C ALA A 19 -8.88 33.12 32.52
N LEU A 20 -9.00 33.03 33.85
CA LEU A 20 -9.41 34.17 34.69
C LEU A 20 -8.37 35.29 34.69
N ARG A 21 -7.07 34.93 34.80
CA ARG A 21 -5.97 35.90 34.83
C ARG A 21 -5.39 36.21 33.44
N GLN A 22 -5.94 35.62 32.38
CA GLN A 22 -5.45 35.72 31.00
C GLN A 22 -3.97 35.31 30.84
N ILE A 23 -3.53 34.30 31.59
CA ILE A 23 -2.15 33.78 31.57
C ILE A 23 -2.08 32.60 30.59
N GLN A 24 -1.16 32.67 29.63
CA GLN A 24 -0.83 31.62 28.64
C GLN A 24 -2.00 31.08 27.80
N VAL A 25 -3.13 31.81 27.75
CA VAL A 25 -4.31 31.41 26.98
C VAL A 25 -3.99 31.25 25.48
N PRO A 26 -3.26 32.17 24.82
CA PRO A 26 -2.89 32.00 23.41
C PRO A 26 -2.01 30.77 23.15
N GLU A 27 -1.10 30.44 24.07
CA GLU A 27 -0.21 29.28 23.95
C GLU A 27 -0.99 27.97 24.03
N VAL A 28 -2.00 27.87 24.90
CA VAL A 28 -2.89 26.70 24.94
C VAL A 28 -3.57 26.47 23.60
N PHE A 29 -4.14 27.52 22.98
CA PHE A 29 -4.76 27.40 21.66
C PHE A 29 -3.75 27.07 20.56
N TYR A 30 -2.56 27.66 20.60
CA TYR A 30 -1.49 27.39 19.66
C TYR A 30 -1.08 25.91 19.69
N TYR A 31 -0.80 25.35 20.87
CA TYR A 31 -0.41 23.95 21.01
C TYR A 31 -1.57 22.98 20.74
N ALA A 32 -2.80 23.33 21.10
CA ALA A 32 -3.98 22.54 20.76
C ALA A 32 -4.18 22.45 19.23
N GLN A 33 -4.05 23.57 18.51
CA GLN A 33 -4.08 23.57 17.05
C GLN A 33 -2.93 22.75 16.47
N LYS A 34 -1.71 22.93 16.99
CA LYS A 34 -0.54 22.19 16.52
C LYS A 34 -0.69 20.68 16.71
N ALA A 35 -1.26 20.21 17.82
CA ALA A 35 -1.48 18.79 18.06
C ALA A 35 -2.47 18.15 17.07
N VAL A 36 -3.47 18.91 16.62
CA VAL A 36 -4.46 18.46 15.61
C VAL A 36 -3.89 18.55 14.19
N LEU A 37 -3.19 19.64 13.89
CA LEU A 37 -2.64 19.90 12.57
C LEU A 37 -1.36 19.10 12.30
N HIS A 38 -0.58 18.75 13.32
CA HIS A 38 0.73 18.13 13.16
C HIS A 38 0.92 17.02 14.20
N PRO A 39 0.08 15.97 14.21
CA PRO A 39 0.15 14.95 15.25
C PRO A 39 1.48 14.18 15.21
N THR A 40 2.11 13.97 16.36
CA THR A 40 3.37 13.20 16.45
C THR A 40 3.13 11.70 16.40
N ALA A 41 2.00 11.24 16.97
CA ALA A 41 1.66 9.85 17.16
C ALA A 41 1.81 8.94 15.92
N PRO A 42 1.46 9.35 14.68
CA PRO A 42 1.68 8.51 13.50
C PRO A 42 3.14 8.56 12.98
N LEU A 43 3.91 9.60 13.31
CA LEU A 43 5.26 9.81 12.77
C LEU A 43 6.35 9.11 13.57
N PHE A 44 6.28 9.17 14.90
CA PHE A 44 7.42 8.88 15.76
C PHE A 44 7.00 8.04 16.97
N ASP A 45 7.85 7.08 17.32
CA ASP A 45 7.75 6.30 18.53
C ASP A 45 8.69 6.90 19.58
N GLN A 46 8.10 7.49 20.61
CA GLN A 46 8.85 8.16 21.66
C GLN A 46 9.51 7.18 22.64
N GLU A 47 9.09 5.93 22.68
CA GLU A 47 9.76 4.90 23.48
C GLU A 47 11.03 4.41 22.80
N LEU A 48 10.91 4.08 21.51
CA LEU A 48 12.01 3.58 20.69
C LEU A 48 12.93 4.70 20.16
N GLN A 49 12.52 5.97 20.31
CA GLN A 49 13.20 7.13 19.73
C GLN A 49 13.47 6.94 18.22
N ALA A 50 12.43 6.49 17.51
CA ALA A 50 12.55 6.13 16.10
C ALA A 50 11.29 6.53 15.32
N LEU A 51 11.45 6.76 14.01
CA LEU A 51 10.31 6.93 13.11
C LEU A 51 9.47 5.64 13.07
N LYS A 52 8.15 5.78 13.08
CA LYS A 52 7.26 4.62 12.94
C LYS A 52 7.35 4.02 11.55
N PRO A 53 7.10 2.71 11.39
CA PRO A 53 7.23 2.02 10.10
C PRO A 53 6.51 2.71 8.95
N ARG A 54 5.24 3.11 9.12
CA ARG A 54 4.47 3.83 8.07
C ARG A 54 5.11 5.15 7.66
N CYS A 55 5.65 5.91 8.61
CA CYS A 55 6.35 7.16 8.33
C CYS A 55 7.63 6.92 7.53
N VAL A 56 8.41 5.90 7.90
CA VAL A 56 9.62 5.49 7.16
C VAL A 56 9.28 5.12 5.72
N ARG A 57 8.22 4.32 5.50
CA ARG A 57 7.79 3.92 4.15
C ARG A 57 7.34 5.11 3.29
N ALA A 58 6.58 6.03 3.89
CA ALA A 58 6.14 7.23 3.19
C ALA A 58 7.30 8.14 2.80
N LEU A 59 8.24 8.37 3.72
CA LEU A 59 9.45 9.14 3.46
C LEU A 59 10.38 8.44 2.45
N LYS A 60 10.49 7.11 2.48
CA LYS A 60 11.19 6.31 1.47
C LYS A 60 10.60 6.54 0.08
N ARG A 61 9.26 6.51 -0.05
CA ARG A 61 8.60 6.82 -1.33
C ARG A 61 8.91 8.23 -1.80
N ILE A 62 8.87 9.21 -0.89
CA ILE A 62 9.19 10.61 -1.22
C ILE A 62 10.63 10.74 -1.70
N PHE A 63 11.58 10.10 -1.02
CA PHE A 63 12.98 10.05 -1.43
C PHE A 63 13.13 9.52 -2.86
N ILE A 64 12.52 8.36 -3.16
CA ILE A 64 12.58 7.75 -4.50
C ILE A 64 11.95 8.65 -5.58
N ILE A 65 10.93 9.44 -5.25
CA ILE A 65 10.34 10.41 -6.19
C ILE A 65 11.27 11.61 -6.45
N CYS A 66 12.13 11.94 -5.48
CA CYS A 66 13.06 13.08 -5.57
C CYS A 66 14.43 12.71 -6.14
N ASP A 67 14.81 11.45 -6.04
CA ASP A 67 15.99 10.84 -6.66
C ASP A 67 15.69 10.61 -8.16
N ASN A 68 15.97 11.61 -8.97
CA ASN A 68 15.56 11.66 -10.38
C ASN A 68 16.47 10.78 -11.25
N ASP A 69 17.77 10.73 -10.94
CA ASP A 69 18.74 9.90 -11.66
C ASP A 69 18.85 8.47 -11.10
N LYS A 70 18.20 8.19 -9.96
CA LYS A 70 18.08 6.88 -9.31
C LYS A 70 19.43 6.32 -8.87
N ASP A 71 20.34 7.20 -8.46
CA ASP A 71 21.67 6.81 -7.98
C ASP A 71 21.68 6.43 -6.49
N GLY A 72 20.55 6.60 -5.80
CA GLY A 72 20.37 6.26 -4.38
C GLY A 72 20.75 7.38 -3.41
N ALA A 73 21.00 8.60 -3.92
CA ALA A 73 21.27 9.79 -3.13
C ALA A 73 20.57 11.02 -3.70
N LEU A 74 20.31 12.03 -2.86
CA LEU A 74 19.88 13.34 -3.33
C LEU A 74 21.09 14.24 -3.48
N SER A 75 21.42 14.55 -4.73
CA SER A 75 22.43 15.55 -5.10
C SER A 75 22.06 16.95 -4.59
N ASP A 76 22.99 17.91 -4.67
CA ASP A 76 22.70 19.30 -4.29
C ASP A 76 21.54 19.90 -5.09
N VAL A 77 21.42 19.49 -6.37
CA VAL A 77 20.36 19.95 -7.27
C VAL A 77 19.01 19.38 -6.82
N GLU A 78 18.92 18.07 -6.63
CA GLU A 78 17.68 17.40 -6.23
C GLU A 78 17.25 17.81 -4.82
N LEU A 79 18.20 18.00 -3.90
CA LEU A 79 17.91 18.49 -2.56
C LEU A 79 17.35 19.91 -2.58
N ASN A 80 17.88 20.78 -3.45
CA ASN A 80 17.34 22.12 -3.65
C ASN A 80 15.96 22.09 -4.32
N GLU A 81 15.74 21.23 -5.33
CA GLU A 81 14.44 21.05 -5.96
C GLU A 81 13.39 20.53 -4.97
N PHE A 82 13.75 19.55 -4.13
CA PHE A 82 12.93 19.06 -3.03
C PHE A 82 12.54 20.19 -2.08
N GLN A 83 13.50 21.04 -1.69
CA GLN A 83 13.24 22.19 -0.83
C GLN A 83 12.26 23.16 -1.49
N VAL A 84 12.51 23.56 -2.74
CA VAL A 84 11.65 24.50 -3.47
C VAL A 84 10.24 23.93 -3.60
N ARG A 85 10.11 22.63 -3.91
CA ARG A 85 8.82 21.95 -4.01
C ARG A 85 8.06 21.99 -2.69
N CYS A 86 8.72 21.70 -1.57
CA CYS A 86 8.05 21.58 -0.26
C CYS A 86 7.79 22.92 0.42
N PHE A 87 8.74 23.86 0.34
CA PHE A 87 8.77 25.07 1.16
C PHE A 87 8.73 26.37 0.35
N ASN A 88 8.69 26.29 -0.98
CA ASN A 88 8.66 27.44 -1.89
C ASN A 88 9.85 28.41 -1.69
N ALA A 89 11.00 27.89 -1.22
CA ALA A 89 12.22 28.64 -1.01
C ALA A 89 13.44 27.75 -1.33
N PRO A 90 14.44 28.24 -2.07
CA PRO A 90 15.65 27.47 -2.36
C PRO A 90 16.58 27.44 -1.14
N LEU A 91 17.50 26.47 -1.12
CA LEU A 91 18.63 26.45 -0.19
C LEU A 91 19.84 27.11 -0.84
N GLN A 92 20.56 27.93 -0.06
CA GLN A 92 21.89 28.39 -0.46
C GLN A 92 22.88 27.22 -0.41
N PRO A 93 23.93 27.20 -1.25
CA PRO A 93 24.94 26.12 -1.23
C PRO A 93 25.59 25.90 0.14
N THR A 94 25.73 26.96 0.94
CA THR A 94 26.22 26.90 2.32
C THR A 94 25.25 26.22 3.28
N GLU A 95 23.94 26.39 3.07
CA GLU A 95 22.90 25.71 3.84
C GLU A 95 22.85 24.22 3.51
N ILE A 96 22.95 23.86 2.23
CA ILE A 96 23.04 22.46 1.77
C ILE A 96 24.26 21.77 2.41
N SER A 97 25.43 22.40 2.30
CA SER A 97 26.66 21.91 2.93
C SER A 97 26.50 21.76 4.45
N GLY A 98 25.81 22.71 5.09
CA GLY A 98 25.50 22.68 6.52
C GLY A 98 24.60 21.50 6.91
N VAL A 99 23.54 21.23 6.14
CA VAL A 99 22.64 20.09 6.35
C VAL A 99 23.42 18.78 6.22
N LYS A 100 24.18 18.60 5.13
CA LYS A 100 25.01 17.39 4.92
C LYS A 100 26.00 17.17 6.06
N ARG A 101 26.66 18.23 6.53
CA ARG A 101 27.59 18.15 7.67
C ARG A 101 26.90 17.69 8.94
N VAL A 102 25.72 18.23 9.28
CA VAL A 102 24.96 17.84 10.48
C VAL A 102 24.57 16.36 10.42
N VAL A 103 24.23 15.84 9.24
CA VAL A 103 23.95 14.42 9.04
C VAL A 103 25.22 13.61 9.23
N GLN A 104 26.29 13.94 8.50
CA GLN A 104 27.55 13.19 8.52
C GLN A 104 28.18 13.11 9.93
N GLU A 105 28.07 14.18 10.72
CA GLU A 105 28.60 14.23 12.10
C GLU A 105 27.95 13.19 13.03
N LYS A 106 26.68 12.85 12.79
CA LYS A 106 25.92 11.90 13.62
C LYS A 106 25.70 10.55 12.95
N MET A 107 25.75 10.52 11.63
CA MET A 107 25.45 9.37 10.79
C MET A 107 26.35 9.42 9.54
N PRO A 108 27.57 8.86 9.63
CA PRO A 108 28.54 8.90 8.54
C PRO A 108 28.03 8.29 7.23
N GLU A 109 27.17 7.28 7.28
CA GLU A 109 26.53 6.65 6.12
C GLU A 109 25.35 7.46 5.54
N GLY A 110 24.95 8.54 6.22
CA GLY A 110 23.83 9.40 5.82
C GLY A 110 24.16 10.30 4.62
N VAL A 111 25.44 10.43 4.26
CA VAL A 111 25.91 11.20 3.11
C VAL A 111 27.04 10.43 2.43
N ASN A 112 26.96 10.30 1.11
CA ASN A 112 27.98 9.69 0.27
C ASN A 112 28.52 10.69 -0.78
N GLU A 113 29.29 10.21 -1.75
CA GLU A 113 29.87 11.06 -2.81
C GLU A 113 28.80 11.71 -3.71
N SER A 114 27.68 11.02 -3.94
CA SER A 114 26.55 11.51 -4.73
C SER A 114 25.69 12.54 -3.98
N GLY A 115 25.53 12.38 -2.66
CA GLY A 115 24.77 13.32 -1.84
C GLY A 115 24.15 12.72 -0.59
N LEU A 116 22.95 13.18 -0.25
CA LEU A 116 22.23 12.75 0.94
C LEU A 116 21.55 11.39 0.68
N THR A 117 21.93 10.34 1.40
CA THR A 117 21.37 8.99 1.21
C THR A 117 19.97 8.88 1.83
N LEU A 118 19.22 7.82 1.49
CA LEU A 118 17.93 7.53 2.12
C LEU A 118 18.04 7.49 3.65
N THR A 119 19.10 6.86 4.18
CA THR A 119 19.35 6.78 5.63
C THR A 119 19.52 8.18 6.23
N GLY A 120 20.31 9.04 5.57
CA GLY A 120 20.48 10.43 5.98
C GLY A 120 19.20 11.26 5.91
N PHE A 121 18.37 11.04 4.88
CA PHE A 121 17.07 11.69 4.71
C PHE A 121 16.10 11.32 5.84
N LEU A 122 16.00 10.04 6.19
CA LEU A 122 15.19 9.56 7.31
C LEU A 122 15.71 10.13 8.65
N PHE A 123 17.03 10.15 8.82
CA PHE A 123 17.67 10.72 10.01
C PHE A 123 17.36 12.22 10.19
N LEU A 124 17.38 13.01 9.11
CA LEU A 124 16.99 14.43 9.16
C LEU A 124 15.55 14.61 9.65
N HIS A 125 14.62 13.79 9.15
CA HIS A 125 13.23 13.86 9.57
C HIS A 125 13.04 13.44 11.03
N ALA A 126 13.75 12.42 11.51
CA ALA A 126 13.79 12.07 12.92
C ALA A 126 14.31 13.25 13.77
N LEU A 127 15.42 13.88 13.36
CA LEU A 127 16.01 15.03 14.04
C LEU A 127 15.07 16.24 14.07
N PHE A 128 14.29 16.50 13.02
CA PHE A 128 13.27 17.57 13.04
C PHE A 128 12.20 17.31 14.10
N ILE A 129 11.72 16.07 14.19
CA ILE A 129 10.69 15.67 15.15
C ILE A 129 11.22 15.79 16.58
N GLU A 130 12.41 15.28 16.86
CA GLU A 130 13.07 15.39 18.19
C GLU A 130 13.28 16.85 18.63
N LYS A 131 13.47 17.75 17.68
CA LYS A 131 13.60 19.20 17.93
C LYS A 131 12.25 19.93 18.02
N GLY A 132 11.12 19.21 18.02
CA GLY A 132 9.77 19.78 18.08
C GLY A 132 9.30 20.47 16.79
N ARG A 133 10.01 20.26 15.68
CA ARG A 133 9.73 20.83 14.35
C ARG A 133 8.92 19.86 13.47
N LEU A 134 7.82 19.33 14.04
CA LEU A 134 6.90 18.39 13.40
C LEU A 134 6.32 18.93 12.08
N GLU A 135 6.07 20.23 12.03
CA GLU A 135 5.52 20.93 10.86
C GLU A 135 6.36 20.73 9.60
N THR A 136 7.69 20.63 9.72
CA THR A 136 8.59 20.40 8.59
C THR A 136 8.31 19.04 7.94
N THR A 137 8.22 17.97 8.74
CA THR A 137 7.90 16.62 8.24
C THR A 137 6.49 16.55 7.68
N TRP A 138 5.50 17.15 8.37
CA TRP A 138 4.12 17.17 7.89
C TRP A 138 3.93 17.98 6.61
N THR A 139 4.66 19.07 6.43
CA THR A 139 4.65 19.86 5.18
C THR A 139 5.12 19.01 4.02
N VAL A 140 6.22 18.27 4.19
CA VAL A 140 6.73 17.33 3.19
C VAL A 140 5.68 16.25 2.88
N LEU A 141 5.17 15.53 3.89
CA LEU A 141 4.14 14.50 3.68
C LEU A 141 2.92 15.03 2.91
N ARG A 142 2.38 16.19 3.30
CA ARG A 142 1.23 16.80 2.63
C ARG A 142 1.51 17.24 1.20
N LYS A 143 2.72 17.75 0.92
CA LYS A 143 3.12 18.13 -0.44
C LYS A 143 3.14 16.93 -1.39
N PHE A 144 3.40 15.75 -0.86
CA PHE A 144 3.38 14.47 -1.58
C PHE A 144 2.05 13.71 -1.45
N GLY A 145 1.00 14.37 -0.95
CA GLY A 145 -0.36 13.85 -0.99
C GLY A 145 -0.74 12.93 0.16
N TYR A 146 0.00 12.94 1.27
CA TYR A 146 -0.35 12.15 2.45
C TYR A 146 -1.33 12.88 3.38
N ASP A 147 -2.22 12.12 4.00
CA ASP A 147 -3.11 12.55 5.09
C ASP A 147 -2.49 12.31 6.48
N ASN A 148 -3.28 12.55 7.54
CA ASN A 148 -2.84 12.38 8.93
C ASN A 148 -2.68 10.90 9.34
N ASP A 149 -3.19 9.94 8.56
CA ASP A 149 -2.99 8.51 8.76
C ASP A 149 -1.77 7.97 7.98
N ILE A 150 -1.04 8.87 7.31
CA ILE A 150 0.09 8.56 6.44
C ILE A 150 -0.34 7.64 5.29
N LYS A 151 -1.52 7.93 4.73
CA LYS A 151 -2.03 7.33 3.49
C LYS A 151 -2.18 8.40 2.43
N LEU A 152 -2.16 7.99 1.16
CA LEU A 152 -2.44 8.92 0.07
C LEU A 152 -3.90 9.35 0.17
N ARG A 153 -4.14 10.65 0.10
CA ARG A 153 -5.50 11.20 0.21
C ARG A 153 -6.40 10.66 -0.90
N ASP A 154 -7.66 10.44 -0.57
CA ASP A 154 -8.66 9.91 -1.49
C ASP A 154 -8.81 10.72 -2.78
N ASP A 155 -8.60 12.04 -2.76
CA ASP A 155 -8.69 12.90 -3.95
C ASP A 155 -7.63 12.56 -5.02
N LEU A 156 -6.56 11.84 -4.64
CA LEU A 156 -5.49 11.42 -5.54
C LEU A 156 -5.66 9.98 -6.04
N ILE A 157 -6.43 9.15 -5.34
CA ILE A 157 -6.49 7.69 -5.56
C ILE A 157 -7.90 7.16 -5.83
N ALA A 158 -8.93 7.98 -5.65
CA ALA A 158 -10.32 7.60 -5.85
C ALA A 158 -10.99 8.50 -6.88
N MET A 159 -11.64 7.88 -7.87
CA MET A 159 -12.59 8.57 -8.73
C MET A 159 -13.94 7.87 -8.70
N PRO A 160 -15.07 8.61 -8.77
CA PRO A 160 -16.39 8.02 -8.89
C PRO A 160 -16.52 7.25 -10.22
N ILE A 161 -16.45 5.93 -10.17
CA ILE A 161 -16.69 5.08 -11.35
C ILE A 161 -18.18 4.79 -11.46
N LYS A 162 -18.83 5.36 -12.48
CA LYS A 162 -20.19 4.97 -12.85
C LYS A 162 -20.16 3.65 -13.61
N ARG A 163 -20.57 2.56 -12.95
CA ARG A 163 -20.73 1.23 -13.57
C ARG A 163 -22.09 0.62 -13.24
N ALA A 164 -22.61 -0.22 -14.13
CA ALA A 164 -23.79 -1.02 -13.84
C ALA A 164 -23.44 -2.18 -12.89
N PRO A 165 -24.43 -2.77 -12.18
CA PRO A 165 -24.19 -3.89 -11.25
C PRO A 165 -23.54 -5.12 -11.91
N ASP A 166 -23.77 -5.34 -13.20
CA ASP A 166 -23.22 -6.47 -13.96
C ASP A 166 -21.92 -6.12 -14.71
N GLN A 167 -21.22 -5.06 -14.30
CA GLN A 167 -19.91 -4.66 -14.82
C GLN A 167 -18.86 -4.70 -13.72
N THR A 168 -17.64 -5.06 -14.12
CA THR A 168 -16.45 -5.14 -13.26
C THR A 168 -15.38 -4.18 -13.78
N LEU A 169 -14.35 -3.93 -12.98
CA LEU A 169 -13.14 -3.25 -13.41
C LEU A 169 -12.05 -4.30 -13.58
N GLU A 170 -11.34 -4.23 -14.70
CA GLU A 170 -10.18 -5.07 -15.00
C GLU A 170 -8.98 -4.16 -15.26
N MET A 171 -7.78 -4.61 -14.92
CA MET A 171 -6.55 -3.87 -15.20
C MET A 171 -6.34 -3.75 -16.71
N THR A 172 -5.80 -2.61 -17.15
CA THR A 172 -5.36 -2.46 -18.55
C THR A 172 -4.11 -3.27 -18.83
N SER A 173 -3.81 -3.51 -20.11
CA SER A 173 -2.56 -4.16 -20.53
C SER A 173 -1.34 -3.38 -20.04
N GLU A 174 -1.41 -2.04 -20.04
CA GLU A 174 -0.35 -1.17 -19.53
C GLU A 174 -0.05 -1.42 -18.05
N VAL A 175 -1.09 -1.55 -17.22
CA VAL A 175 -0.91 -1.91 -15.80
C VAL A 175 -0.34 -3.31 -15.65
N VAL A 176 -0.81 -4.28 -16.45
CA VAL A 176 -0.30 -5.65 -16.42
C VAL A 176 1.18 -5.70 -16.81
N ASP A 177 1.59 -4.97 -17.85
CA ASP A 177 2.98 -4.90 -18.31
C ASP A 177 3.87 -4.21 -17.27
N PHE A 178 3.38 -3.13 -16.64
CA PHE A 178 4.06 -2.49 -15.52
C PHE A 178 4.26 -3.47 -14.34
N LEU A 179 3.22 -4.22 -13.97
CA LEU A 179 3.28 -5.20 -12.90
C LEU A 179 4.25 -6.35 -13.22
N ARG A 180 4.30 -6.81 -14.47
CA ARG A 180 5.32 -7.78 -14.93
C ARG A 180 6.74 -7.22 -14.79
N GLY A 181 6.94 -5.95 -15.14
CA GLY A 181 8.22 -5.27 -14.97
C GLY A 181 8.65 -5.17 -13.51
N ILE A 182 7.74 -4.76 -12.62
CA ILE A 182 7.99 -4.72 -11.17
C ILE A 182 8.28 -6.12 -10.63
N PHE A 183 7.51 -7.14 -11.01
CA PHE A 183 7.77 -8.51 -10.56
C PHE A 183 9.21 -8.94 -10.87
N ASN A 184 9.64 -8.80 -12.12
CA ASN A 184 10.98 -9.18 -12.55
C ASN A 184 12.09 -8.36 -11.88
N MET A 185 11.80 -7.13 -11.44
CA MET A 185 12.75 -6.29 -10.72
C MET A 185 13.00 -6.79 -9.29
N PHE A 186 12.01 -7.43 -8.67
CA PHE A 186 12.07 -7.93 -7.30
C PHE A 186 12.31 -9.44 -7.20
N ASP A 187 12.22 -10.18 -8.31
CA ASP A 187 12.63 -11.59 -8.43
C ASP A 187 14.16 -11.65 -8.57
N ILE A 188 14.87 -11.50 -7.44
CA ILE A 188 16.32 -11.27 -7.43
C ILE A 188 17.06 -12.53 -7.88
N ASP A 189 16.57 -13.71 -7.51
CA ASP A 189 17.17 -14.99 -7.85
C ASP A 189 16.66 -15.56 -9.20
N ASN A 190 15.70 -14.88 -9.84
CA ASN A 190 15.11 -15.26 -11.13
C ASN A 190 14.50 -16.67 -11.10
N ASP A 191 13.91 -17.06 -9.97
CA ASP A 191 13.25 -18.35 -9.81
C ASP A 191 11.79 -18.34 -10.33
N GLY A 192 11.29 -17.16 -10.73
CA GLY A 192 9.94 -16.95 -11.22
C GLY A 192 8.88 -16.86 -10.11
N ALA A 193 9.29 -16.63 -8.85
CA ALA A 193 8.41 -16.58 -7.69
C ALA A 193 8.91 -15.63 -6.58
N LEU A 194 8.12 -14.61 -6.25
CA LEU A 194 8.48 -13.67 -5.18
C LEU A 194 8.30 -14.27 -3.79
N LEU A 195 9.40 -14.38 -3.04
CA LEU A 195 9.41 -14.76 -1.64
C LEU A 195 8.73 -13.70 -0.75
N PRO A 196 8.31 -14.06 0.49
CA PRO A 196 7.69 -13.10 1.40
C PRO A 196 8.54 -11.85 1.67
N THR A 197 9.87 -11.98 1.70
CA THR A 197 10.80 -10.87 1.87
C THR A 197 10.84 -9.94 0.66
N GLU A 198 10.83 -10.50 -0.56
CA GLU A 198 10.82 -9.71 -1.79
C GLU A 198 9.49 -8.97 -1.99
N LEU A 199 8.37 -9.60 -1.60
CA LEU A 199 7.06 -8.93 -1.55
C LEU A 199 7.04 -7.79 -0.53
N GLU A 200 7.72 -7.97 0.61
CA GLU A 200 7.82 -6.92 1.61
C GLU A 200 8.63 -5.72 1.11
N ASP A 201 9.71 -5.99 0.37
CA ASP A 201 10.51 -4.95 -0.29
C ASP A 201 9.75 -4.26 -1.42
N LEU A 202 8.96 -4.99 -2.22
CA LEU A 202 8.10 -4.45 -3.27
C LEU A 202 7.08 -3.46 -2.70
N PHE A 203 6.45 -3.80 -1.58
CA PHE A 203 5.47 -2.93 -0.89
C PHE A 203 6.11 -2.00 0.17
N SER A 204 7.44 -1.83 0.15
CA SER A 204 8.16 -1.01 1.13
C SER A 204 7.84 0.50 1.04
N THR A 205 7.16 0.93 -0.03
CA THR A 205 6.66 2.30 -0.23
C THR A 205 5.15 2.43 0.02
N ALA A 206 4.44 1.32 0.24
CA ALA A 206 3.03 1.31 0.65
C ALA A 206 2.92 1.37 2.18
N PRO A 207 1.80 1.81 2.78
CA PRO A 207 1.63 1.88 4.24
C PRO A 207 1.87 0.53 4.93
N GLU A 208 1.48 -0.55 4.26
CA GLU A 208 1.70 -1.93 4.64
C GLU A 208 1.55 -2.83 3.41
N ASN A 209 1.99 -4.07 3.50
CA ASN A 209 1.75 -5.05 2.45
C ASN A 209 0.24 -5.38 2.39
N PRO A 210 -0.46 -5.11 1.27
CA PRO A 210 -1.92 -5.26 1.20
C PRO A 210 -2.37 -6.72 1.27
N TRP A 211 -1.45 -7.69 1.15
CA TRP A 211 -1.77 -9.10 1.01
C TRP A 211 -1.52 -9.96 2.25
N ILE A 212 -1.27 -9.33 3.41
CA ILE A 212 -0.98 -10.03 4.67
C ILE A 212 -2.22 -10.58 5.38
N SER A 213 -3.41 -10.09 5.02
CA SER A 213 -4.69 -10.42 5.64
C SER A 213 -5.67 -11.06 4.64
N ASP A 214 -6.75 -11.65 5.14
CA ASP A 214 -7.85 -12.11 4.30
C ASP A 214 -8.44 -10.91 3.53
N PRO A 215 -8.77 -11.05 2.23
CA PRO A 215 -8.87 -12.30 1.47
C PRO A 215 -7.58 -12.77 0.77
N TYR A 216 -6.44 -12.12 0.97
CA TYR A 216 -5.25 -12.27 0.11
C TYR A 216 -4.18 -13.26 0.61
N LYS A 217 -4.13 -13.50 1.92
CA LYS A 217 -3.03 -14.24 2.59
C LYS A 217 -2.77 -15.62 1.97
N ASP A 218 -3.84 -16.31 1.57
CA ASP A 218 -3.84 -17.70 1.12
C ASP A 218 -4.66 -17.96 -0.15
N CYS A 219 -4.92 -16.93 -0.95
CA CYS A 219 -5.78 -17.07 -2.12
C CYS A 219 -5.07 -17.50 -3.41
N ALA A 220 -3.74 -17.53 -3.45
CA ALA A 220 -2.99 -17.93 -4.65
C ALA A 220 -2.04 -19.09 -4.36
N GLU A 221 -1.69 -19.82 -5.42
CA GLU A 221 -0.67 -20.86 -5.41
C GLU A 221 0.68 -20.25 -4.97
N LYS A 222 1.41 -21.01 -4.16
CA LYS A 222 2.78 -20.70 -3.73
C LYS A 222 3.65 -21.91 -4.04
N ASN A 223 4.90 -21.66 -4.41
CA ASN A 223 5.88 -22.74 -4.57
C ASN A 223 6.23 -23.38 -3.20
N VAL A 224 7.08 -24.41 -3.22
CA VAL A 224 7.48 -25.17 -2.01
C VAL A 224 8.17 -24.28 -0.96
N LEU A 225 8.80 -23.19 -1.39
CA LEU A 225 9.47 -22.22 -0.51
C LEU A 225 8.54 -21.10 -0.03
N GLY A 226 7.27 -21.11 -0.44
CA GLY A 226 6.28 -20.08 -0.12
C GLY A 226 6.31 -18.86 -1.04
N GLY A 227 7.07 -18.91 -2.13
CA GLY A 227 7.16 -17.87 -3.16
C GLY A 227 5.90 -17.80 -4.02
N LEU A 228 5.52 -16.59 -4.40
CA LEU A 228 4.34 -16.28 -5.22
C LEU A 228 4.73 -16.17 -6.69
N SER A 229 4.23 -17.07 -7.53
CA SER A 229 4.49 -17.04 -8.98
C SER A 229 3.96 -15.76 -9.64
N LEU A 230 4.47 -15.43 -10.83
CA LEU A 230 3.99 -14.29 -11.61
C LEU A 230 2.47 -14.32 -11.85
N GLU A 231 1.92 -15.48 -12.17
CA GLU A 231 0.48 -15.66 -12.38
C GLU A 231 -0.30 -15.48 -11.08
N GLY A 232 0.22 -15.97 -9.95
CA GLY A 232 -0.35 -15.72 -8.62
C GLY A 232 -0.29 -14.24 -8.22
N PHE A 233 0.80 -13.56 -8.57
CA PHE A 233 0.98 -12.12 -8.35
C PHE A 233 -0.04 -11.30 -9.13
N LEU A 234 -0.16 -11.50 -10.44
CA LEU A 234 -1.15 -10.82 -11.27
C LEU A 234 -2.58 -11.15 -10.83
N SER A 235 -2.83 -12.40 -10.42
CA SER A 235 -4.11 -12.84 -9.88
C SER A 235 -4.51 -12.09 -8.59
N LYS A 236 -3.56 -11.83 -7.69
CA LYS A 236 -3.81 -11.05 -6.47
C LYS A 236 -4.09 -9.57 -6.77
N TRP A 237 -3.38 -8.98 -7.73
CA TRP A 237 -3.68 -7.61 -8.20
C TRP A 237 -5.06 -7.50 -8.85
N ALA A 238 -5.44 -8.46 -9.68
CA ALA A 238 -6.77 -8.51 -10.25
C ALA A 238 -7.86 -8.75 -9.19
N LEU A 239 -7.61 -9.56 -8.15
CA LEU A 239 -8.52 -9.72 -7.01
C LEU A 239 -8.70 -8.40 -6.27
N MET A 240 -7.59 -7.71 -5.97
CA MET A 240 -7.62 -6.42 -5.28
C MET A 240 -8.40 -5.39 -6.10
N THR A 241 -8.17 -5.33 -7.41
CA THR A 241 -8.93 -4.45 -8.33
C THR A 241 -10.41 -4.78 -8.37
N LEU A 242 -10.76 -6.07 -8.31
CA LEU A 242 -12.15 -6.52 -8.34
C LEU A 242 -12.91 -6.13 -7.07
N LEU A 243 -12.30 -6.30 -5.91
CA LEU A 243 -12.90 -6.06 -4.60
C LEU A 243 -12.87 -4.58 -4.21
N ASP A 244 -11.73 -3.93 -4.38
CA ASP A 244 -11.49 -2.55 -4.01
C ASP A 244 -10.55 -1.86 -5.03
N PRO A 245 -11.13 -1.30 -6.12
CA PRO A 245 -10.37 -0.61 -7.15
C PRO A 245 -9.56 0.58 -6.62
N THR A 246 -10.06 1.26 -5.58
CA THR A 246 -9.39 2.41 -4.97
C THR A 246 -8.15 1.95 -4.22
N ASN A 247 -8.26 0.92 -3.38
CA ASN A 247 -7.09 0.33 -2.72
C ASN A 247 -6.10 -0.27 -3.72
N SER A 248 -6.60 -0.88 -4.81
CA SER A 248 -5.73 -1.40 -5.87
C SER A 248 -4.89 -0.28 -6.50
N TYR A 249 -5.54 0.82 -6.90
CA TYR A 249 -4.83 1.95 -7.48
C TYR A 249 -3.91 2.66 -6.48
N ALA A 250 -4.30 2.79 -5.22
CA ALA A 250 -3.41 3.32 -4.19
C ALA A 250 -2.10 2.54 -4.12
N ASN A 251 -2.18 1.20 -4.14
CA ASN A 251 -1.01 0.33 -4.15
C ASN A 251 -0.21 0.43 -5.45
N LEU A 252 -0.84 0.60 -6.62
CA LEU A 252 -0.14 0.92 -7.87
C LEU A 252 0.65 2.24 -7.74
N ALA A 253 0.04 3.28 -7.18
CA ALA A 253 0.69 4.57 -6.96
C ALA A 253 1.83 4.51 -5.93
N TYR A 254 1.74 3.62 -4.94
CA TYR A 254 2.82 3.38 -3.98
C TYR A 254 4.03 2.71 -4.62
N VAL A 255 3.82 1.69 -5.46
CA VAL A 255 4.90 0.97 -6.15
C VAL A 255 5.42 1.70 -7.40
N GLY A 256 4.91 2.90 -7.68
CA GLY A 256 5.48 3.80 -8.70
C GLY A 256 4.83 3.71 -10.08
N TYR A 257 3.58 3.24 -10.19
CA TYR A 257 2.83 3.30 -11.45
C TYR A 257 2.65 4.76 -11.90
N PRO A 258 3.06 5.14 -13.12
CA PRO A 258 3.04 6.53 -13.58
C PRO A 258 1.68 6.99 -14.11
N GLY A 259 0.74 6.07 -14.36
CA GLY A 259 -0.55 6.38 -14.96
C GLY A 259 -1.60 6.87 -13.96
N GLU A 260 -2.65 7.49 -14.48
CA GLU A 260 -3.78 7.98 -13.70
C GLU A 260 -4.83 6.89 -13.43
N PHE A 261 -5.66 7.09 -12.42
CA PHE A 261 -6.72 6.12 -12.06
C PHE A 261 -7.67 5.82 -13.23
N SER A 262 -7.95 6.80 -14.10
CA SER A 262 -8.84 6.64 -15.26
C SER A 262 -8.27 5.76 -16.37
N SER A 263 -6.93 5.66 -16.48
CA SER A 263 -6.26 4.84 -17.49
C SER A 263 -5.81 3.48 -16.93
N ALA A 264 -5.78 3.32 -15.61
CA ALA A 264 -5.36 2.08 -14.95
C ALA A 264 -6.35 0.92 -15.14
N PHE A 265 -7.64 1.23 -15.27
CA PHE A 265 -8.71 0.22 -15.30
C PHE A 265 -9.66 0.39 -16.47
N THR A 266 -10.15 -0.73 -16.99
CA THR A 266 -11.22 -0.78 -17.99
C THR A 266 -12.50 -1.30 -17.37
N VAL A 267 -13.61 -0.59 -17.59
CA VAL A 267 -14.95 -1.08 -17.22
C VAL A 267 -15.38 -2.12 -18.24
N THR A 268 -15.69 -3.33 -17.77
CA THR A 268 -16.11 -4.42 -18.64
C THR A 268 -17.46 -4.13 -19.28
N ARG A 269 -17.71 -4.75 -20.44
CA ARG A 269 -19.04 -4.72 -21.05
C ARG A 269 -20.04 -5.42 -20.11
N ARG A 270 -21.29 -4.95 -20.11
CA ARG A 270 -22.37 -5.60 -19.35
C ARG A 270 -22.50 -7.07 -19.71
N ARG A 271 -22.50 -7.94 -18.71
CA ARG A 271 -22.62 -9.40 -18.88
C ARG A 271 -23.87 -9.81 -19.66
N ARG A 272 -24.98 -9.07 -19.52
CA ARG A 272 -26.20 -9.35 -20.32
C ARG A 272 -25.93 -9.25 -21.83
N VAL A 273 -25.07 -8.33 -22.26
CA VAL A 273 -24.69 -8.17 -23.67
C VAL A 273 -23.78 -9.31 -24.11
N ASP A 274 -22.81 -9.71 -23.28
CA ASP A 274 -21.93 -10.86 -23.56
C ASP A 274 -22.75 -12.14 -23.74
N ARG A 275 -23.69 -12.40 -22.82
CA ARG A 275 -24.60 -13.56 -22.92
C ARG A 275 -25.47 -13.53 -24.17
N LYS A 276 -25.97 -12.36 -24.57
CA LYS A 276 -26.75 -12.25 -25.81
C LYS A 276 -25.90 -12.52 -27.06
N LYS A 277 -24.64 -12.10 -27.05
CA LYS A 277 -23.70 -12.28 -28.15
C LYS A 277 -22.97 -13.63 -28.13
N GLN A 278 -23.06 -14.39 -27.04
CA GLN A 278 -22.28 -15.61 -26.81
C GLN A 278 -20.77 -15.38 -27.00
N HIS A 279 -20.29 -14.19 -26.62
CA HIS A 279 -18.90 -13.78 -26.79
C HIS A 279 -18.55 -12.77 -25.70
N THR A 280 -17.42 -12.98 -25.02
CA THR A 280 -16.88 -12.10 -23.99
C THR A 280 -15.45 -11.67 -24.34
N GLN A 281 -15.03 -10.52 -23.85
CA GLN A 281 -13.63 -10.05 -23.90
C GLN A 281 -13.03 -9.93 -22.49
N ARG A 282 -13.76 -10.40 -21.48
CA ARG A 282 -13.32 -10.40 -20.09
C ARG A 282 -12.31 -11.50 -19.86
N ASN A 283 -11.31 -11.18 -19.03
CA ASN A 283 -10.28 -12.14 -18.64
C ASN A 283 -10.49 -12.63 -17.21
N ILE A 284 -11.41 -12.02 -16.46
CA ILE A 284 -11.68 -12.32 -15.06
C ILE A 284 -13.10 -12.86 -14.90
N PHE A 285 -13.24 -14.04 -14.29
CA PHE A 285 -14.52 -14.69 -14.04
C PHE A 285 -14.72 -15.02 -12.56
N GLN A 286 -15.89 -14.71 -12.04
CA GLN A 286 -16.26 -14.98 -10.64
C GLN A 286 -17.08 -16.26 -10.53
N CYS A 287 -16.53 -17.23 -9.80
CA CYS A 287 -17.14 -18.52 -9.49
C CYS A 287 -17.60 -18.53 -8.03
N TYR A 288 -18.88 -18.76 -7.77
CA TYR A 288 -19.39 -18.88 -6.40
C TYR A 288 -19.68 -20.33 -6.08
N VAL A 289 -19.15 -20.81 -4.95
CA VAL A 289 -19.28 -22.20 -4.50
C VAL A 289 -20.25 -22.28 -3.33
N PHE A 290 -21.36 -22.98 -3.56
CA PHE A 290 -22.41 -23.25 -2.58
C PHE A 290 -22.42 -24.72 -2.19
N GLY A 291 -22.84 -25.00 -0.96
CA GLY A 291 -22.97 -26.37 -0.46
C GLY A 291 -23.12 -26.42 1.05
N ALA A 292 -23.63 -27.53 1.57
CA ALA A 292 -23.81 -27.74 3.01
C ALA A 292 -22.47 -27.70 3.79
N ARG A 293 -22.53 -27.59 5.12
CA ARG A 293 -21.35 -27.79 5.96
C ARG A 293 -20.79 -29.20 5.72
N GLY A 294 -19.49 -29.30 5.49
CA GLY A 294 -18.83 -30.59 5.18
C GLY A 294 -18.89 -31.01 3.71
N SER A 295 -19.54 -30.26 2.81
CA SER A 295 -19.65 -30.62 1.39
C SER A 295 -18.36 -30.49 0.55
N GLY A 296 -17.20 -30.30 1.18
CA GLY A 296 -15.92 -30.19 0.48
C GLY A 296 -15.60 -28.85 -0.20
N LYS A 297 -16.37 -27.77 0.05
CA LYS A 297 -16.10 -26.43 -0.54
C LYS A 297 -14.65 -25.98 -0.37
N THR A 298 -14.14 -26.08 0.85
CA THR A 298 -12.76 -25.74 1.19
C THR A 298 -11.76 -26.57 0.41
N SER A 299 -11.97 -27.89 0.33
CA SER A 299 -11.09 -28.81 -0.40
C SER A 299 -11.04 -28.47 -1.89
N LEU A 300 -12.18 -28.07 -2.49
CA LEU A 300 -12.21 -27.61 -3.88
C LEU A 300 -11.34 -26.35 -4.07
N LEU A 301 -11.52 -25.34 -3.22
CA LEU A 301 -10.74 -24.10 -3.30
C LEU A 301 -9.24 -24.34 -3.12
N GLN A 302 -8.85 -25.21 -2.18
CA GLN A 302 -7.44 -25.56 -1.96
C GLN A 302 -6.84 -26.35 -3.12
N SER A 303 -7.58 -27.32 -3.65
CA SER A 303 -7.15 -28.08 -4.81
C SER A 303 -6.96 -27.18 -6.04
N PHE A 304 -7.77 -26.12 -6.17
CA PHE A 304 -7.65 -25.16 -7.26
C PHE A 304 -6.34 -24.35 -7.23
N ILE A 305 -5.72 -24.20 -6.06
CA ILE A 305 -4.42 -23.52 -5.86
C ILE A 305 -3.29 -24.50 -5.52
N GLY A 306 -3.45 -25.78 -5.90
CA GLY A 306 -2.40 -26.81 -5.77
C GLY A 306 -2.12 -27.29 -4.34
N ARG A 307 -2.96 -26.95 -3.35
CA ARG A 307 -2.75 -27.30 -1.94
C ARG A 307 -3.45 -28.60 -1.55
N GLN A 308 -2.85 -29.36 -0.63
CA GLN A 308 -3.46 -30.58 -0.11
C GLN A 308 -4.59 -30.22 0.87
N PRO A 309 -5.70 -30.98 0.91
CA PRO A 309 -6.83 -30.69 1.80
C PRO A 309 -6.46 -30.67 3.30
N SER A 310 -5.42 -31.41 3.69
CA SER A 310 -4.88 -31.50 5.06
C SER A 310 -4.29 -30.20 5.58
N ASP A 311 -3.92 -29.27 4.69
CA ASP A 311 -3.15 -28.07 5.04
C ASP A 311 -4.04 -26.96 5.62
N THR A 312 -5.35 -27.21 5.76
CA THR A 312 -6.32 -26.19 6.17
C THR A 312 -6.64 -26.20 7.65
N LEU A 313 -6.44 -25.05 8.28
CA LEU A 313 -7.07 -24.74 9.57
C LEU A 313 -8.58 -24.54 9.37
N PRO A 314 -9.43 -25.03 10.30
CA PRO A 314 -10.85 -24.70 10.30
C PRO A 314 -11.01 -23.21 10.51
N SER A 315 -11.63 -22.52 9.56
CA SER A 315 -12.03 -21.12 9.69
C SER A 315 -13.45 -20.97 9.17
N ASN A 316 -14.27 -20.23 9.92
CA ASN A 316 -15.61 -19.83 9.54
C ASN A 316 -15.60 -18.55 8.67
N SER A 317 -14.43 -18.01 8.30
CA SER A 317 -14.31 -16.87 7.41
C SER A 317 -14.57 -17.22 5.94
N GLU A 318 -14.97 -16.21 5.17
CA GLU A 318 -15.05 -16.30 3.71
C GLU A 318 -13.69 -16.69 3.14
N ARG A 319 -13.69 -17.61 2.16
CA ARG A 319 -12.46 -18.09 1.51
C ARG A 319 -12.47 -17.72 0.05
N PHE A 320 -11.28 -17.33 -0.40
CA PHE A 320 -11.01 -16.90 -1.76
C PHE A 320 -9.89 -17.77 -2.31
N ALA A 321 -10.06 -18.23 -3.53
CA ALA A 321 -9.00 -18.87 -4.30
C ALA A 321 -8.97 -18.26 -5.69
N THR A 322 -7.78 -17.94 -6.17
CA THR A 322 -7.51 -17.37 -7.48
C THR A 322 -6.38 -18.14 -8.14
N ASN A 323 -6.60 -18.46 -9.41
CA ASN A 323 -5.59 -19.07 -10.26
C ASN A 323 -5.90 -18.73 -11.72
N SER A 324 -4.89 -18.77 -12.57
CA SER A 324 -5.06 -18.73 -14.02
C SER A 324 -5.42 -20.11 -14.55
N VAL A 325 -6.28 -20.15 -15.56
CA VAL A 325 -6.71 -21.36 -16.25
C VAL A 325 -6.55 -21.14 -17.74
N GLU A 326 -5.85 -22.05 -18.41
CA GLU A 326 -5.73 -22.03 -19.87
C GLU A 326 -6.99 -22.59 -20.52
N MET A 327 -7.62 -21.79 -21.37
CA MET A 327 -8.77 -22.17 -22.18
C MET A 327 -8.53 -21.79 -23.64
N ALA A 328 -8.32 -22.77 -24.51
CA ALA A 328 -8.20 -22.59 -25.97
C ALA A 328 -7.30 -21.39 -26.36
N ASP A 329 -6.05 -21.42 -25.86
CA ASP A 329 -5.00 -20.43 -26.08
C ASP A 329 -5.19 -19.06 -25.39
N VAL A 330 -6.16 -18.94 -24.46
CA VAL A 330 -6.36 -17.74 -23.62
C VAL A 330 -6.25 -18.13 -22.14
N SER A 331 -5.40 -17.42 -21.39
CA SER A 331 -5.34 -17.52 -19.93
C SER A 331 -6.43 -16.65 -19.30
N VAL A 332 -7.29 -17.25 -18.48
CA VAL A 332 -8.36 -16.56 -17.75
C VAL A 332 -8.19 -16.75 -16.25
N MET A 333 -8.47 -15.70 -15.46
CA MET A 333 -8.42 -15.77 -14.00
C MET A 333 -9.78 -16.15 -13.44
N LEU A 334 -9.83 -17.23 -12.67
CA LEU A 334 -11.03 -17.63 -11.93
C LEU A 334 -10.91 -17.26 -10.47
N TYR A 335 -11.94 -16.62 -9.94
CA TYR A 335 -12.06 -16.30 -8.52
C TYR A 335 -13.15 -17.15 -7.88
N PHE A 336 -12.77 -18.01 -6.95
CA PHE A 336 -13.72 -18.82 -6.20
C PHE A 336 -14.09 -18.15 -4.88
N PHE A 337 -15.38 -17.87 -4.70
CA PHE A 337 -15.96 -17.29 -3.50
C PHE A 337 -16.73 -18.37 -2.74
N CYS A 338 -16.31 -18.68 -1.52
CA CYS A 338 -17.06 -19.52 -0.60
C CYS A 338 -17.84 -18.62 0.36
N THR A 339 -19.11 -18.36 0.06
CA THR A 339 -20.00 -17.51 0.87
C THR A 339 -21.32 -18.22 1.19
N GLY A 340 -21.90 -17.88 2.35
CA GLY A 340 -23.26 -18.28 2.72
C GLY A 340 -24.33 -17.32 2.19
N ASP A 341 -23.93 -16.19 1.61
CA ASP A 341 -24.85 -15.15 1.17
C ASP A 341 -25.37 -15.41 -0.26
N VAL A 342 -26.66 -15.69 -0.35
CA VAL A 342 -27.36 -16.04 -1.60
C VAL A 342 -27.53 -14.81 -2.51
N MET A 343 -27.44 -13.58 -1.96
CA MET A 343 -27.67 -12.35 -2.72
C MET A 343 -26.55 -12.09 -3.74
N LEU A 344 -25.37 -12.65 -3.53
CA LEU A 344 -24.21 -12.54 -4.42
C LEU A 344 -24.34 -13.35 -5.72
N MET A 345 -25.34 -14.24 -5.83
CA MET A 345 -25.59 -15.03 -7.05
C MET A 345 -25.86 -14.17 -8.30
N LEU A 346 -26.36 -12.95 -8.13
CA LEU A 346 -26.61 -12.01 -9.24
C LEU A 346 -25.31 -11.49 -9.88
N TYR A 347 -24.19 -11.61 -9.17
CA TYR A 347 -22.86 -11.13 -9.56
C TYR A 347 -21.91 -12.27 -9.92
N ALA A 348 -22.39 -13.52 -9.98
CA ALA A 348 -21.59 -14.66 -10.41
C ALA A 348 -21.49 -14.74 -11.95
N ASP A 349 -20.34 -15.19 -12.44
CA ASP A 349 -20.21 -15.70 -13.80
C ASP A 349 -20.54 -17.21 -13.84
N ILE A 350 -20.15 -17.94 -12.79
CA ILE A 350 -20.38 -19.37 -12.64
C ILE A 350 -20.88 -19.66 -11.21
N LEU A 351 -21.89 -20.52 -11.10
CA LEU A 351 -22.40 -21.04 -9.82
C LEU A 351 -22.07 -22.53 -9.72
N LEU A 352 -21.38 -22.92 -8.67
CA LEU A 352 -21.01 -24.31 -8.38
C LEU A 352 -21.74 -24.79 -7.13
N PHE A 353 -22.57 -25.80 -7.27
CA PHE A 353 -23.30 -26.42 -6.17
C PHE A 353 -22.68 -27.76 -5.81
N LEU A 354 -22.10 -27.86 -4.62
CA LEU A 354 -21.49 -29.07 -4.08
C LEU A 354 -22.47 -29.79 -3.14
N PHE A 355 -22.70 -31.06 -3.42
CA PHE A 355 -23.58 -31.94 -2.66
C PHE A 355 -22.77 -33.06 -1.99
N LEU A 356 -23.19 -33.48 -0.80
CA LEU A 356 -22.68 -34.69 -0.17
C LEU A 356 -23.30 -35.89 -0.89
N THR A 357 -22.47 -36.75 -1.48
CA THR A 357 -22.91 -38.08 -1.91
C THR A 357 -23.06 -38.94 -0.66
N THR A 358 -24.28 -39.36 -0.36
CA THR A 358 -24.63 -40.24 0.77
C THR A 358 -24.07 -41.64 0.59
#